data_AF-A0A964KK50-F1
#
_entry.id   AF-A0A964KK50-F1
#
_cell.length_a   1.000
_cell.length_b   1.000
_cell.length_c   1.000
_cell.angle_alpha   90.00
_cell.angle_beta   90.00
_cell.angle_gamma   90.00
#
_symmetry.space_group_name_H-M   'P 1'
#
loop_
_entity.id
_entity.type
_entity.pdbx_description
1 polymer ?
#
loop_
_entity_poly.entity_id
_entity_poly.type
_entity_poly.pdbx_seq_one_letter_code
_entity_poly.pdbx_strand_id
1 'polypeptide(L)'
;MDLYVANPGSYKMLSPILLDILQLHDYVHLQSRVRYNEETGGRAKGMVGVYATKKRGKYDFAFSGKQDDYKLYDGALYPMLGALRFLVEQKPGEDVFSWKLGSLDAVKAFFDEVAPELVATTYKTSLTYGRKPNPVGKDDNHWDNMYKTVALHYLSNPKAK
;
A
#
# COMPACT_ATOMS: atom_id res chain seq x y z
N MET A 1 2.07 5.30 -22.91
CA MET A 1 1.24 4.56 -23.88
C MET A 1 1.98 3.36 -24.45
N ASP A 2 3.28 3.51 -24.75
CA ASP A 2 4.09 2.49 -25.43
C ASP A 2 4.14 1.13 -24.73
N LEU A 3 4.21 1.10 -23.39
CA LEU A 3 4.17 -0.16 -22.63
C LEU A 3 2.85 -0.93 -22.77
N TYR A 4 1.71 -0.21 -22.79
CA TYR A 4 0.39 -0.82 -22.98
C TYR A 4 0.23 -1.36 -24.40
N VAL A 5 0.68 -0.60 -25.38
CA VAL A 5 0.66 -1.01 -26.80
C VAL A 5 1.56 -2.23 -27.02
N ALA A 6 2.69 -2.31 -26.31
CA ALA A 6 3.62 -3.43 -26.40
C ALA A 6 3.11 -4.72 -25.72
N ASN A 7 2.30 -4.62 -24.65
CA ASN A 7 1.85 -5.78 -23.88
C ASN A 7 0.36 -5.74 -23.49
N PRO A 8 -0.58 -5.57 -24.44
CA PRO A 8 -1.99 -5.36 -24.11
C PRO A 8 -2.62 -6.55 -23.36
N GLY A 9 -2.10 -7.76 -23.56
CA GLY A 9 -2.57 -8.97 -22.88
C GLY A 9 -2.40 -8.90 -21.36
N SER A 10 -1.21 -8.54 -20.88
CA SER A 10 -0.93 -8.50 -19.42
C SER A 10 -1.76 -7.45 -18.69
N TYR A 11 -2.01 -6.30 -19.32
CA TYR A 11 -2.90 -5.28 -18.76
C TYR A 11 -4.37 -5.74 -18.72
N LYS A 12 -4.82 -6.51 -19.72
CA LYS A 12 -6.18 -7.09 -19.72
C LYS A 12 -6.38 -8.08 -18.58
N MET A 13 -5.34 -8.84 -18.21
CA MET A 13 -5.41 -9.79 -17.08
C MET A 13 -5.76 -9.10 -15.75
N LEU A 14 -5.39 -7.82 -15.57
CA LEU A 14 -5.68 -7.06 -14.35
C LEU A 14 -7.11 -6.55 -14.27
N SER A 15 -7.88 -6.60 -15.37
CA SER A 15 -9.21 -5.97 -15.45
C SER A 15 -10.13 -6.31 -14.27
N PRO A 16 -10.20 -7.57 -13.79
CA PRO A 16 -11.12 -7.91 -12.70
C PRO A 16 -10.81 -7.25 -11.36
N ILE A 17 -9.54 -6.94 -11.08
CA ILE A 17 -9.10 -6.34 -9.82
C ILE A 17 -8.61 -4.89 -9.99
N LEU A 18 -8.70 -4.31 -11.18
CA LEU A 18 -8.15 -2.98 -11.44
C LEU A 18 -8.82 -1.89 -10.58
N LEU A 19 -10.15 -1.89 -10.51
CA LEU A 19 -10.88 -0.94 -9.66
C LEU A 19 -10.57 -1.18 -8.18
N ASP A 20 -10.42 -2.44 -7.77
CA ASP A 20 -10.05 -2.79 -6.40
C ASP A 20 -8.69 -2.24 -6.01
N ILE A 21 -7.69 -2.32 -6.91
CA ILE A 21 -6.35 -1.77 -6.68
C ILE A 21 -6.42 -0.24 -6.49
N LEU A 22 -7.25 0.45 -7.26
CA LEU A 22 -7.44 1.90 -7.13
C LEU A 22 -8.15 2.28 -5.82
N GLN A 23 -9.12 1.48 -5.39
CA GLN A 23 -9.72 1.65 -4.05
C GLN A 23 -8.73 1.34 -2.93
N LEU A 24 -7.88 0.32 -3.11
CA LEU A 24 -6.86 -0.08 -2.16
C LEU A 24 -5.79 1.01 -2.02
N HIS A 25 -5.41 1.68 -3.11
CA HIS A 25 -4.53 2.85 -3.09
C HIS A 25 -5.03 3.93 -2.12
N ASP A 26 -6.30 4.31 -2.25
CA ASP A 26 -6.92 5.30 -1.35
C ASP A 26 -7.03 4.76 0.09
N TYR A 27 -7.32 3.47 0.24
CA TYR A 27 -7.40 2.83 1.54
C TYR A 27 -6.07 2.89 2.29
N VAL A 28 -4.95 2.57 1.61
CA VAL A 28 -3.60 2.63 2.19
C VAL A 28 -3.29 4.05 2.65
N HIS A 29 -3.61 5.08 1.86
CA HIS A 29 -3.45 6.46 2.27
C HIS A 29 -4.16 6.78 3.59
N LEU A 30 -5.44 6.39 3.68
CA LEU A 30 -6.32 6.75 4.78
C LEU A 30 -6.02 5.95 6.06
N GLN A 31 -5.78 4.64 5.92
CA GLN A 31 -5.70 3.74 7.07
C GLN A 31 -4.30 3.59 7.64
N SER A 32 -3.23 3.79 6.85
CA SER A 32 -1.84 3.65 7.35
C SER A 32 -1.61 4.40 8.67
N ARG A 33 -2.05 5.67 8.71
CA ARG A 33 -1.89 6.52 9.89
C ARG A 33 -2.76 6.07 11.05
N VAL A 34 -4.00 5.66 10.77
CA VAL A 34 -5.00 5.25 11.76
C VAL A 34 -4.50 3.99 12.46
N ARG A 35 -4.20 2.94 11.70
CA ARG A 35 -3.75 1.64 12.23
C ARG A 35 -2.45 1.76 13.01
N TYR A 36 -1.50 2.53 12.50
CA TYR A 36 -0.25 2.78 13.25
C TYR A 36 -0.51 3.42 14.62
N ASN A 37 -1.40 4.42 14.71
CA ASN A 37 -1.68 5.09 15.98
C ASN A 37 -2.46 4.20 16.95
N GLU A 38 -3.40 3.38 16.43
CA GLU A 38 -4.15 2.41 17.23
C GLU A 38 -3.22 1.39 17.89
N GLU A 39 -2.26 0.85 17.15
CA GLU A 39 -1.32 -0.16 17.65
C GLU A 39 -0.27 0.44 18.61
N THR A 40 0.29 1.60 18.28
CA THR A 40 1.44 2.15 19.01
C THR A 40 1.08 3.18 20.09
N GLY A 41 -0.20 3.54 20.23
CA GLY A 41 -0.64 4.71 21.01
C GLY A 41 -0.04 6.03 20.50
N GLY A 42 0.46 6.03 19.25
CA GLY A 42 1.49 6.94 18.77
C GLY A 42 0.99 8.26 18.16
N ARG A 43 1.97 9.06 17.72
CA ARG A 43 1.79 10.38 17.09
C ARG A 43 2.27 10.38 15.64
N ALA A 44 1.71 9.52 14.78
CA ALA A 44 2.09 9.45 13.35
C ALA A 44 2.00 10.80 12.61
N LYS A 45 1.18 11.74 13.13
CA LYS A 45 1.14 13.14 12.69
C LYS A 45 2.52 13.82 12.63
N GLY A 46 3.46 13.41 13.48
CA GLY A 46 4.83 13.94 13.53
C GLY A 46 5.83 13.23 12.60
N MET A 47 5.41 12.22 11.84
CA MET A 47 6.29 11.46 10.94
C MET A 47 6.56 12.22 9.64
N VAL A 48 7.33 13.29 9.77
CA VAL A 48 7.87 14.05 8.63
C VAL A 48 8.65 13.12 7.72
N GLY A 49 8.40 13.20 6.41
CA GLY A 49 8.99 12.31 5.41
C GLY A 49 8.09 11.13 5.02
N VAL A 50 7.06 10.83 5.80
CA VAL A 50 6.06 9.78 5.50
C VAL A 50 4.73 10.39 5.10
N TYR A 51 4.25 11.38 5.86
CA TYR A 51 2.99 12.06 5.60
C TYR A 51 3.18 13.51 5.13
N ALA A 52 2.44 13.88 4.10
CA ALA A 52 2.20 15.24 3.65
C ALA A 52 0.97 15.82 4.35
N THR A 53 1.01 17.12 4.66
CA THR A 53 -0.11 17.89 5.23
C THR A 53 -0.36 19.14 4.41
N LYS A 54 -1.62 19.57 4.29
CA LYS A 54 -1.95 20.87 3.70
C LYS A 54 -2.07 21.93 4.79
N LYS A 55 -1.65 23.17 4.47
CA LYS A 55 -1.93 24.34 5.32
C LYS A 55 -3.41 24.75 5.28
N ARG A 56 -4.10 24.50 4.16
CA ARG A 56 -5.53 24.80 3.95
C ARG A 56 -6.18 23.74 3.06
N GLY A 57 -7.41 23.35 3.40
CA GLY A 57 -8.17 22.32 2.69
C GLY A 57 -7.70 20.90 2.99
N LYS A 58 -8.37 19.92 2.39
CA LYS A 58 -8.08 18.49 2.55
C LYS A 58 -7.52 17.89 1.27
N TYR A 59 -6.95 16.70 1.37
CA TYR A 59 -6.66 15.85 0.20
C TYR A 59 -7.92 15.08 -0.17
N ASP A 60 -8.25 15.07 -1.46
CA ASP A 60 -9.35 14.30 -2.03
C ASP A 60 -8.84 12.94 -2.51
N PHE A 61 -9.56 11.88 -2.17
CA PHE A 61 -9.27 10.51 -2.55
C PHE A 61 -10.35 10.03 -3.52
N ALA A 62 -10.06 10.11 -4.81
CA ALA A 62 -11.05 10.03 -5.89
C ALA A 62 -11.77 8.68 -5.99
N PHE A 63 -11.14 7.58 -5.59
CA PHE A 63 -11.71 6.23 -5.71
C PHE A 63 -12.55 5.84 -4.50
N SER A 64 -12.32 6.51 -3.35
CA SER A 64 -13.11 6.32 -2.14
C SER A 64 -14.14 7.45 -1.88
N GLY A 65 -14.01 8.59 -2.57
CA GLY A 65 -14.80 9.79 -2.32
C GLY A 65 -14.54 10.45 -0.97
N LYS A 66 -13.46 10.06 -0.28
CA LYS A 66 -13.13 10.54 1.07
C LYS A 66 -12.16 11.72 1.03
N GLN A 67 -12.07 12.41 2.16
CA GLN A 67 -11.13 13.51 2.37
C GLN A 67 -10.34 13.33 3.67
N ASP A 68 -9.06 13.66 3.66
CA ASP A 68 -8.20 13.65 4.86
C ASP A 68 -7.24 14.85 4.88
N ASP A 69 -6.81 15.27 6.07
CA ASP A 69 -5.80 16.32 6.25
C ASP A 69 -4.38 15.83 5.91
N TYR A 70 -4.20 14.51 5.90
CA TYR A 70 -2.94 13.82 5.64
C TYR A 70 -3.02 12.98 4.38
N LYS A 71 -1.90 12.93 3.65
CA LYS A 71 -1.67 11.98 2.56
C LYS A 71 -0.30 11.35 2.78
N LEU A 72 -0.10 10.08 2.42
CA LEU A 72 1.28 9.55 2.31
C LEU A 72 2.00 10.27 1.16
N TYR A 73 3.31 10.51 1.32
CA TYR A 73 4.14 10.80 0.16
C TYR A 73 4.21 9.57 -0.75
N ASP A 74 4.35 9.78 -2.05
CA ASP A 74 4.40 8.70 -3.04
C ASP A 74 5.54 7.70 -2.74
N GLY A 75 6.68 8.19 -2.24
CA GLY A 75 7.80 7.33 -1.82
C GLY A 75 7.54 6.47 -0.58
N ALA A 76 6.49 6.75 0.20
CA ALA A 76 5.99 5.88 1.25
C ALA A 76 4.84 5.00 0.76
N LEU A 77 3.93 5.58 -0.03
CA LEU A 77 2.74 4.89 -0.54
C LEU A 77 3.09 3.70 -1.44
N TYR A 78 3.90 3.91 -2.47
CA TYR A 78 4.09 2.91 -3.50
C TYR A 78 4.85 1.66 -3.03
N PRO A 79 5.85 1.75 -2.14
CA PRO A 79 6.42 0.55 -1.53
C PRO A 79 5.39 -0.25 -0.72
N MET A 80 4.55 0.42 0.08
CA MET A 80 3.50 -0.25 0.87
C MET A 80 2.43 -0.90 -0.01
N LEU A 81 1.87 -0.14 -0.97
CA LEU A 81 0.87 -0.64 -1.90
C LEU A 81 1.45 -1.74 -2.80
N GLY A 82 2.69 -1.55 -3.27
CA GLY A 82 3.41 -2.49 -4.12
C GLY A 82 3.70 -3.82 -3.42
N ALA A 83 3.89 -3.82 -2.09
CA ALA A 83 4.05 -5.05 -1.33
C ALA A 83 2.79 -5.93 -1.34
N LEU A 84 1.60 -5.32 -1.37
CA LEU A 84 0.32 -6.03 -1.43
C LEU A 84 0.13 -6.80 -2.75
N ARG A 85 0.99 -6.59 -3.78
CA ARG A 85 1.02 -7.45 -4.97
C ARG A 85 1.28 -8.92 -4.64
N PHE A 86 1.87 -9.22 -3.49
CA PHE A 86 2.01 -10.60 -3.00
C PHE A 86 0.65 -11.30 -2.87
N LEU A 87 -0.42 -10.54 -2.59
CA LEU A 87 -1.78 -11.06 -2.45
C LEU A 87 -2.51 -11.22 -3.78
N VAL A 88 -1.85 -10.97 -4.90
CA VAL A 88 -2.40 -11.18 -6.24
C VAL A 88 -1.93 -12.54 -6.77
N GLU A 89 -2.83 -13.27 -7.40
CA GLU A 89 -2.54 -14.52 -8.11
C GLU A 89 -3.22 -14.55 -9.46
N GLN A 90 -2.68 -15.34 -10.39
CA GLN A 90 -3.41 -15.67 -11.61
C GLN A 90 -4.43 -16.77 -11.28
N LYS A 91 -5.68 -16.58 -11.70
CA LYS A 91 -6.71 -17.60 -11.51
C LYS A 91 -6.32 -18.89 -12.25
N PRO A 92 -6.44 -20.07 -11.62
CA PRO A 92 -6.14 -21.34 -12.27
C PRO A 92 -6.96 -21.53 -13.55
N GLY A 93 -6.27 -21.68 -14.68
CA GLY A 93 -6.91 -21.91 -15.98
C GLY A 93 -7.50 -20.67 -16.66
N GLU A 94 -7.31 -19.46 -16.10
CA GLU A 94 -7.78 -18.22 -16.70
C GLU A 94 -6.63 -17.21 -16.90
N ASP A 95 -6.72 -16.39 -17.95
CA ASP A 95 -5.82 -15.25 -18.18
C ASP A 95 -6.29 -14.00 -17.42
N VAL A 96 -6.56 -14.15 -16.13
CA VAL A 96 -6.94 -13.04 -15.26
C VAL A 96 -6.34 -13.16 -13.87
N PHE A 97 -6.14 -12.01 -13.24
CA PHE A 97 -5.69 -11.92 -11.85
C PHE A 97 -6.87 -11.86 -10.88
N SER A 98 -6.67 -12.43 -9.69
CA SER A 98 -7.56 -12.37 -8.54
C SER A 98 -6.78 -12.12 -7.25
N TRP A 99 -7.52 -11.78 -6.19
CA TRP A 99 -6.96 -11.73 -4.84
C TRP A 99 -6.88 -13.14 -4.25
N LYS A 100 -5.72 -13.50 -3.71
CA LYS A 100 -5.50 -14.74 -2.95
C LYS A 100 -6.46 -14.88 -1.76
N LEU A 101 -6.85 -13.75 -1.18
CA LEU A 101 -7.79 -13.66 -0.06
C LEU A 101 -9.27 -13.64 -0.51
N GLY A 102 -9.53 -13.85 -1.81
CA GLY A 102 -10.87 -13.94 -2.39
C GLY A 102 -11.62 -12.62 -2.60
N SER A 103 -11.30 -11.56 -1.84
CA SER A 103 -12.00 -10.26 -1.97
C SER A 103 -11.13 -9.06 -1.57
N LEU A 104 -11.49 -7.88 -2.07
CA LEU A 104 -10.86 -6.62 -1.65
C LEU A 104 -11.04 -6.34 -0.15
N ASP A 105 -12.17 -6.67 0.45
CA ASP A 105 -12.40 -6.40 1.87
C ASP A 105 -11.53 -7.28 2.77
N ALA A 106 -11.29 -8.53 2.38
CA ALA A 106 -10.30 -9.38 3.03
C ALA A 106 -8.87 -8.83 2.88
N VAL A 107 -8.53 -8.25 1.71
CA VAL A 107 -7.24 -7.58 1.48
C VAL A 107 -7.10 -6.32 2.35
N LYS A 108 -8.16 -5.54 2.54
CA LYS A 108 -8.17 -4.37 3.43
C LYS A 108 -8.00 -4.79 4.90
N ALA A 109 -8.70 -5.84 5.33
CA ALA A 109 -8.55 -6.38 6.68
C ALA A 109 -7.12 -6.89 6.92
N PHE A 110 -6.55 -7.61 5.95
CA PHE A 110 -5.15 -8.02 6.00
C PHE A 110 -4.21 -6.80 6.08
N PHE A 111 -4.44 -5.79 5.26
CA PHE A 111 -3.63 -4.57 5.28
C PHE A 111 -3.67 -3.90 6.67
N ASP A 112 -4.84 -3.86 7.31
CA ASP A 112 -4.98 -3.25 8.62
C ASP A 112 -4.10 -3.91 9.69
N GLU A 113 -3.89 -5.23 9.59
CA GLU A 113 -3.00 -5.99 10.48
C GLU A 113 -1.52 -5.66 10.25
N VAL A 114 -1.08 -5.50 9.00
CA VAL A 114 0.34 -5.26 8.68
C VAL A 114 0.72 -3.77 8.64
N ALA A 115 -0.26 -2.88 8.49
CA ALA A 115 -0.04 -1.44 8.33
C ALA A 115 0.86 -0.82 9.42
N PRO A 116 0.73 -1.16 10.73
CA PRO A 116 1.61 -0.61 11.75
C PRO A 116 3.10 -0.89 11.48
N GLU A 117 3.44 -2.11 11.07
CA GLU A 117 4.83 -2.48 10.78
C GLU A 117 5.33 -1.80 9.50
N LEU A 118 4.52 -1.76 8.45
CA LEU A 118 4.88 -1.10 7.19
C LEU A 118 5.19 0.39 7.42
N VAL A 119 4.34 1.07 8.20
CA VAL A 119 4.54 2.48 8.56
C VAL A 119 5.78 2.67 9.43
N ALA A 120 6.00 1.82 10.43
CA ALA A 120 7.18 1.90 11.29
C ALA A 120 8.48 1.77 10.48
N THR A 121 8.54 0.78 9.59
CA THR A 121 9.70 0.50 8.77
C THR A 121 9.94 1.57 7.71
N THR A 122 8.86 2.10 7.11
CA THR A 122 8.96 3.26 6.20
C THR A 122 9.47 4.50 6.91
N TYR A 123 8.99 4.76 8.14
CA TYR A 123 9.46 5.90 8.91
C TYR A 123 10.94 5.77 9.27
N LYS A 124 11.39 4.58 9.72
CA LYS A 124 12.80 4.28 9.98
C LYS A 124 13.67 4.52 8.74
N THR A 125 13.21 4.06 7.57
CA THR A 125 13.88 4.31 6.28
C THR A 125 13.90 5.81 5.96
N SER A 126 12.83 6.55 6.24
CA SER A 126 12.85 8.00 6.03
C SER A 126 13.90 8.69 6.89
N LEU A 127 14.17 8.21 8.12
CA LEU A 127 15.17 8.81 9.01
C LEU A 127 16.58 8.68 8.43
N THR A 128 16.93 7.56 7.77
CA THR A 128 18.24 7.37 7.14
C THR A 128 18.48 8.36 6.01
N TYR A 129 17.42 8.75 5.30
CA TYR A 129 17.45 9.76 4.23
C TYR A 129 17.15 11.19 4.68
N GLY A 130 17.24 11.47 5.99
CA GLY A 130 16.99 12.82 6.52
C GLY A 130 15.55 13.30 6.29
N ARG A 131 14.58 12.37 6.35
CA ARG A 131 13.13 12.57 6.19
C ARG A 131 12.72 13.06 4.79
N LYS A 132 13.51 12.73 3.77
CA LYS A 132 13.19 13.02 2.37
C LYS A 132 12.40 11.85 1.76
N PRO A 133 11.17 12.05 1.25
CA PRO A 133 10.35 10.94 0.73
C PRO A 133 10.86 10.33 -0.58
N ASN A 134 11.45 11.14 -1.46
CA ASN A 134 11.90 10.70 -2.78
C ASN A 134 12.93 9.54 -2.73
N PRO A 135 14.02 9.61 -1.95
CA PRO A 135 14.95 8.50 -1.83
C PRO A 135 14.36 7.26 -1.16
N VAL A 136 13.39 7.40 -0.24
CA VAL A 136 12.69 6.26 0.39
C VAL A 136 11.99 5.42 -0.68
N GLY A 137 11.29 6.06 -1.62
CA GLY A 137 10.60 5.37 -2.71
C GLY A 137 11.52 4.72 -3.75
N LYS A 138 12.83 4.97 -3.68
CA LYS A 138 13.86 4.44 -4.60
C LYS A 138 14.82 3.47 -3.91
N ASP A 139 14.58 3.17 -2.63
CA ASP A 139 15.43 2.28 -1.85
C ASP A 139 15.00 0.83 -2.07
N ASP A 140 15.78 0.05 -2.82
CA ASP A 140 15.46 -1.34 -3.15
C ASP A 140 15.30 -2.21 -1.89
N ASN A 141 16.12 -1.97 -0.85
CA ASN A 141 16.01 -2.72 0.41
C ASN A 141 14.69 -2.41 1.11
N HIS A 142 14.19 -1.18 1.01
CA HIS A 142 12.90 -0.80 1.55
C HIS A 142 11.77 -1.55 0.84
N TRP A 143 11.78 -1.59 -0.50
CA TRP A 143 10.81 -2.35 -1.29
C TRP A 143 10.81 -3.84 -0.94
N ASP A 144 12.00 -4.45 -0.86
CA ASP A 144 12.17 -5.84 -0.49
C ASP A 144 11.64 -6.13 0.91
N ASN A 145 11.90 -5.22 1.86
CA ASN A 145 11.42 -5.38 3.22
C ASN A 145 9.89 -5.28 3.29
N MET A 146 9.27 -4.31 2.61
CA MET A 146 7.80 -4.22 2.55
C MET A 146 7.19 -5.51 1.99
N TYR A 147 7.74 -6.02 0.89
CA TYR A 147 7.27 -7.26 0.28
C TYR A 147 7.44 -8.47 1.21
N LYS A 148 8.58 -8.58 1.90
CA LYS A 148 8.84 -9.66 2.87
C LYS A 148 7.90 -9.57 4.07
N THR A 149 7.64 -8.40 4.64
CA THR A 149 6.69 -8.22 5.74
C THR A 149 5.30 -8.73 5.35
N VAL A 150 4.77 -8.32 4.19
CA VAL A 150 3.47 -8.80 3.69
C VAL A 150 3.48 -10.31 3.45
N ALA A 151 4.52 -10.84 2.79
CA ALA A 151 4.62 -12.26 2.49
C ALA A 151 4.70 -13.12 3.76
N LEU A 152 5.53 -12.72 4.72
CA LEU A 152 5.69 -13.42 5.99
C LEU A 152 4.39 -13.41 6.79
N HIS A 153 3.70 -12.27 6.90
CA HIS A 153 2.42 -12.21 7.61
C HIS A 153 1.38 -13.14 7.00
N TYR A 154 1.26 -13.17 5.66
CA TYR A 154 0.37 -14.09 4.96
C TYR A 154 0.72 -15.56 5.22
N LEU A 155 2.00 -15.91 5.12
CA LEU A 155 2.45 -17.30 5.28
C LEU A 155 2.36 -17.79 6.73
N SER A 156 2.49 -16.89 7.70
CA SER A 156 2.41 -17.18 9.13
C SER A 156 0.98 -17.21 9.67
N ASN A 157 -0.01 -16.68 8.96
CA ASN A 157 -1.40 -16.63 9.42
C ASN A 157 -2.24 -17.80 8.86
N PRO A 158 -2.71 -18.75 9.70
CA PRO A 158 -3.54 -19.87 9.24
C PRO A 158 -4.90 -19.45 8.67
N LYS A 159 -5.39 -18.25 9.01
CA LYS A 159 -6.67 -17.69 8.55
C LYS A 159 -6.58 -17.01 7.18
N ALA A 160 -5.38 -16.86 6.61
CA ALA A 160 -5.14 -16.26 5.30
C ALA A 160 -5.16 -17.28 4.15
N LYS A 161 -5.38 -18.56 4.46
CA LYS A 161 -5.58 -19.67 3.50
C LYS A 161 -7.05 -20.07 3.47
#